data_AF-A0A0D0CD12-F1
#
_entry.id   AF-A0A0D0CD12-F1
#
_cell.length_a   1.000
_cell.length_b   1.000
_cell.length_c   1.000
_cell.angle_alpha   90.00
_cell.angle_beta   90.00
_cell.angle_gamma   90.00
#
_symmetry.space_group_name_H-M   'P 1'
#
loop_
_entity.id
_entity.type
_entity.pdbx_description
1 polymer ?
#
loop_
_entity_poly.entity_id
_entity_poly.type
_entity_poly.pdbx_seq_one_letter_code
_entity_poly.pdbx_strand_id
1 'polypeptide(L)'
;RVEQWTGTHFQESSLRLAGLTLHLGHDGGVCPSRVREVPQEVPDERWEPSQPGARPPHLRVPDTPGYLVVVDTLGVHYCNLSYCNCPGSPDPHIQLLGAGLFLASTACPSTVFTFKVLDDFLWDNMECGTAAMKYFSKLKRITSNVFPHLVLDQYRELLWVARSWRVLKLLKWNGFGHDPRPVGPGELVLICPACPQKGVNL
;
A
#
# COMPACT_ATOMS: atom_id res chain seq x y z
N ARG A 1 -14.36 1.12 -6.18
CA ARG A 1 -14.10 2.47 -6.72
C ARG A 1 -14.67 3.46 -5.71
N VAL A 2 -13.93 4.51 -5.38
CA VAL A 2 -14.36 5.51 -4.39
C VAL A 2 -15.08 6.62 -5.14
N GLU A 3 -16.34 6.85 -4.78
CA GLU A 3 -17.19 7.86 -5.40
C GLU A 3 -17.88 8.66 -4.30
N GLN A 4 -18.11 9.96 -4.55
CA GLN A 4 -18.77 10.86 -3.63
C GLN A 4 -20.03 11.44 -4.27
N TRP A 5 -21.12 11.48 -3.51
CA TRP A 5 -22.38 12.07 -3.96
C TRP A 5 -22.27 13.60 -3.93
N THR A 6 -22.47 14.24 -5.07
CA THR A 6 -22.40 15.70 -5.22
C THR A 6 -23.73 16.41 -4.95
N GLY A 7 -24.78 15.67 -4.58
CA GLY A 7 -26.16 16.16 -4.56
C GLY A 7 -26.94 15.82 -5.83
N THR A 8 -26.26 15.59 -6.96
CA THR A 8 -26.89 15.31 -8.27
C THR A 8 -26.42 14.03 -8.93
N HIS A 9 -25.14 13.69 -8.78
CA HIS A 9 -24.54 12.49 -9.35
C HIS A 9 -23.36 12.01 -8.48
N PHE A 10 -22.91 10.79 -8.73
CA PHE A 10 -21.67 10.29 -8.17
C PHE A 10 -20.48 10.73 -9.03
N GLN A 11 -19.46 11.26 -8.36
CA GLN A 11 -18.20 11.66 -9.00
C GLN A 11 -17.03 10.88 -8.37
N GLU A 12 -16.02 10.55 -9.17
CA GLU A 12 -14.80 9.90 -8.67
C GLU A 12 -14.11 10.75 -7.60
N SER A 13 -13.82 10.13 -6.47
CA SER A 13 -13.20 10.78 -5.30
C SER A 13 -12.01 9.95 -4.81
N SER A 14 -11.25 10.50 -3.85
CA SER A 14 -10.22 9.77 -3.11
C SER A 14 -10.68 9.55 -1.67
N LEU A 15 -10.09 8.56 -0.99
CA LEU A 15 -10.41 8.30 0.41
C LEU A 15 -10.16 9.54 1.28
N ARG A 16 -9.09 10.28 0.98
CA ARG A 16 -8.78 11.57 1.60
C ARG A 16 -9.86 12.63 1.36
N LEU A 17 -10.32 12.82 0.12
CA LEU A 17 -11.36 13.81 -0.21
C LEU A 17 -12.71 13.46 0.43
N ALA A 18 -12.98 12.16 0.60
CA ALA A 18 -14.13 11.66 1.35
C ALA A 18 -13.98 11.83 2.89
N GLY A 19 -12.86 12.37 3.38
CA GLY A 19 -12.61 12.61 4.80
C GLY A 19 -12.09 11.39 5.57
N LEU A 20 -11.75 10.28 4.90
CA LEU A 20 -11.25 9.09 5.59
C LEU A 20 -9.87 9.37 6.21
N THR A 21 -9.76 9.06 7.49
CA THR A 21 -8.49 9.03 8.22
C THR A 21 -8.25 7.62 8.74
N LEU A 22 -7.10 7.05 8.37
CA LEU A 22 -6.65 5.79 8.90
C LEU A 22 -6.01 6.01 10.26
N HIS A 23 -6.66 5.52 11.31
CA HIS A 23 -6.11 5.54 12.66
C HIS A 23 -5.37 4.23 12.92
N LEU A 24 -4.11 4.33 13.32
CA LEU A 24 -3.31 3.18 13.71
C LEU A 24 -3.42 2.97 15.22
N GLY A 25 -3.47 1.70 15.64
CA GLY A 25 -3.77 1.31 17.02
C GLY A 25 -5.26 1.46 17.36
N HIS A 26 -5.62 1.05 18.58
CA HIS A 26 -6.99 1.14 19.11
C HIS A 26 -8.08 0.54 18.19
N ASP A 27 -7.77 -0.56 17.50
CA ASP A 27 -8.68 -1.23 16.55
C ASP A 27 -9.28 -0.29 15.49
N GLY A 28 -8.51 0.71 15.05
CA GLY A 28 -8.95 1.71 14.07
C GLY A 28 -9.69 2.90 14.67
N GLY A 29 -9.82 2.96 16.00
CA GLY A 29 -10.37 4.09 16.73
C GLY A 29 -9.40 5.27 16.85
N VAL A 30 -9.95 6.45 17.19
CA VAL A 30 -9.14 7.65 17.43
C VAL A 30 -8.27 7.46 18.68
N CYS A 31 -6.96 7.70 18.55
CA CYS A 31 -6.04 7.62 19.67
C CYS A 31 -6.39 8.65 20.76
N PRO A 32 -6.55 8.24 22.04
CA PRO A 32 -6.92 9.16 23.13
C PRO A 32 -5.79 10.13 23.49
N SER A 33 -4.54 9.76 23.19
CA SER A 33 -3.35 10.61 23.38
C SER A 33 -3.13 11.58 22.23
N ARG A 34 -4.04 11.62 21.24
CA ARG A 34 -3.94 12.56 20.12
C ARG A 34 -4.15 13.97 20.66
N VAL A 35 -3.10 14.79 20.61
CA VAL A 35 -3.27 16.25 20.65
C VAL A 35 -4.21 16.58 19.51
N ARG A 36 -5.40 17.12 19.82
CA ARG A 36 -6.35 17.58 18.80
C ARG A 36 -5.63 18.63 17.96
N GLU A 37 -5.07 18.23 16.82
CA GLU A 37 -4.90 19.16 15.73
C GLU A 37 -6.29 19.65 15.38
N VAL A 38 -6.49 20.95 15.60
CA VAL A 38 -7.69 21.67 15.19
C VAL A 38 -8.00 21.23 13.77
N PRO A 39 -9.24 20.80 13.46
CA PRO A 39 -9.62 20.58 12.08
C PRO A 39 -9.22 21.85 11.31
N GLN A 40 -8.26 21.76 10.40
CA GLN A 40 -8.13 22.81 9.40
C GLN A 40 -9.48 22.81 8.71
N GLU A 41 -10.25 23.87 8.95
CA GLU A 41 -11.39 24.21 8.13
C GLU A 41 -10.87 24.15 6.70
N VAL A 42 -11.28 23.11 5.98
CA VAL A 42 -11.11 23.08 4.53
C VAL A 42 -11.91 24.29 4.08
N PRO A 43 -11.28 25.34 3.51
CA PRO A 43 -12.05 26.43 2.96
C PRO A 43 -13.06 25.82 2.00
N ASP A 44 -14.31 26.27 2.07
CA ASP A 44 -15.33 25.91 1.10
C ASP A 44 -14.84 26.38 -0.28
N GLU A 45 -14.07 25.53 -0.95
CA GLU A 45 -13.54 25.78 -2.28
C GLU A 45 -14.74 25.77 -3.21
N ARG A 46 -15.31 26.96 -3.39
CA ARG A 46 -16.21 27.29 -4.47
C ARG A 46 -15.63 26.72 -5.76
N TRP A 47 -16.33 25.73 -6.31
CA TRP A 47 -15.93 25.05 -7.54
C TRP A 47 -15.71 26.07 -8.66
N GLU A 48 -14.44 26.38 -8.95
CA GLU A 48 -14.07 27.11 -10.16
C GLU A 48 -14.18 26.14 -11.35
N PRO A 49 -14.77 26.57 -12.48
CA PRO A 49 -14.89 25.73 -13.67
C PRO A 49 -13.51 25.21 -14.08
N SER A 50 -13.39 23.89 -14.21
CA SER A 50 -12.15 23.22 -14.59
C SER A 50 -11.63 23.75 -15.92
N GLN A 51 -10.47 24.40 -15.88
CA GLN A 51 -9.66 24.70 -17.07
C GLN A 51 -9.39 23.40 -17.85
N PRO A 52 -9.59 23.37 -19.17
CA PRO A 52 -9.25 22.20 -19.99
C PRO A 52 -7.78 21.82 -19.79
N GLY A 53 -7.52 20.65 -19.20
CA GLY A 53 -6.17 20.18 -18.89
C GLY A 53 -5.82 20.05 -17.40
N ALA A 54 -6.73 20.46 -16.48
CA ALA A 54 -6.50 20.28 -15.05
C ALA A 54 -6.62 18.80 -14.61
N ARG A 55 -5.63 18.31 -13.85
CA ARG A 55 -5.66 16.94 -13.26
C ARG A 55 -6.90 16.77 -12.38
N PRO A 56 -7.65 15.65 -12.51
CA PRO A 56 -8.82 15.38 -11.68
C PRO A 56 -8.48 15.45 -10.18
N PRO A 57 -9.35 16.02 -9.31
CA PRO A 57 -9.04 16.21 -7.89
C PRO A 57 -8.58 14.94 -7.17
N HIS A 58 -9.22 13.80 -7.45
CA HIS A 58 -8.89 12.52 -6.83
C HIS A 58 -7.52 11.95 -7.24
N LEU A 59 -6.90 12.47 -8.31
CA LEU A 59 -5.57 12.08 -8.78
C LEU A 59 -4.48 13.08 -8.37
N ARG A 60 -4.84 14.27 -7.87
CA ARG A 60 -3.86 15.27 -7.44
C ARG A 60 -3.08 14.73 -6.25
N VAL A 61 -1.75 14.79 -6.35
CA VAL A 61 -0.90 14.52 -5.20
C VAL A 61 -1.19 15.62 -4.20
N PRO A 62 -1.51 15.29 -2.94
CA PRO A 62 -1.83 16.33 -1.99
C PRO A 62 -0.60 17.14 -1.55
N ASP A 63 -0.77 18.45 -1.39
CA ASP A 63 0.30 19.37 -1.01
C ASP A 63 0.53 19.44 0.52
N THR A 64 -0.44 18.99 1.31
CA THR A 64 -0.36 19.02 2.78
C THR A 64 0.38 17.80 3.34
N PRO A 65 1.25 17.96 4.36
CA PRO A 65 1.91 16.83 5.00
C PRO A 65 0.90 15.88 5.67
N GLY A 66 1.31 14.63 5.93
CA GLY A 66 0.49 13.64 6.65
C GLY A 66 -0.48 12.81 5.80
N TYR A 67 -0.37 12.88 4.46
CA TYR A 67 -1.03 11.90 3.61
C TYR A 67 -0.22 10.61 3.47
N LEU A 68 -0.94 9.53 3.21
CA LEU A 68 -0.43 8.21 2.90
C LEU A 68 -0.95 7.79 1.52
N VAL A 69 -0.05 7.34 0.66
CA VAL A 69 -0.34 6.65 -0.59
C VAL A 69 -0.49 5.17 -0.27
N VAL A 70 -1.69 4.66 -0.42
CA VAL A 70 -2.01 3.25 -0.21
C VAL A 70 -2.17 2.60 -1.58
N VAL A 71 -1.30 1.65 -1.89
CA VAL A 71 -1.45 0.79 -3.07
C VAL A 71 -2.18 -0.48 -2.63
N ASP A 72 -3.36 -0.70 -3.21
CA ASP A 72 -4.20 -1.87 -2.98
C ASP A 72 -4.61 -2.52 -4.31
N THR A 73 -5.18 -3.73 -4.25
CA THR A 73 -5.87 -4.39 -5.37
C THR A 73 -6.96 -3.53 -6.02
N LEU A 74 -7.55 -2.59 -5.27
CA LEU A 74 -8.55 -1.64 -5.74
C LEU A 74 -7.96 -0.39 -6.41
N GLY A 75 -6.63 -0.26 -6.46
CA GLY A 75 -5.92 0.86 -7.07
C GLY A 75 -5.02 1.60 -6.10
N VAL A 76 -4.61 2.81 -6.50
CA VAL A 76 -3.74 3.70 -5.74
C VAL A 76 -4.60 4.79 -5.12
N HIS A 77 -4.54 4.91 -3.80
CA HIS A 77 -5.42 5.81 -3.04
C HIS A 77 -4.61 6.74 -2.14
N TYR A 78 -5.06 8.00 -2.04
CA TYR A 78 -4.58 8.93 -1.02
C TYR A 78 -5.49 8.87 0.20
N CYS A 79 -4.90 8.75 1.40
CA CYS A 79 -5.60 8.72 2.69
C CYS A 79 -4.93 9.66 3.69
N ASN A 80 -5.67 10.14 4.70
CA ASN A 80 -5.03 10.72 5.89
C ASN A 80 -4.55 9.60 6.81
N LEU A 81 -3.48 9.83 7.56
CA LEU A 81 -2.92 8.87 8.51
C LEU A 81 -2.78 9.50 9.90
N SER A 82 -3.14 8.74 10.93
CA SER A 82 -2.95 9.11 12.33
C SER A 82 -2.28 7.96 13.07
N TYR A 83 -1.04 8.14 13.50
CA TYR A 83 -0.35 7.20 14.38
C TYR A 83 -0.93 7.20 15.80
N CYS A 84 -0.80 6.09 16.50
CA CYS A 84 -0.97 6.03 17.94
C CYS A 84 0.29 6.58 18.62
N ASN A 85 0.09 7.50 19.56
CA ASN A 85 1.14 8.13 20.37
C ASN A 85 0.96 7.84 21.87
N CYS A 86 0.21 6.80 22.24
CA CYS A 86 0.06 6.41 23.64
C CYS A 86 1.40 5.93 24.22
N PRO A 87 1.65 6.11 25.54
CA PRO A 87 2.81 5.51 26.19
C PRO A 87 2.88 4.01 25.92
N GLY A 88 4.01 3.53 25.41
CA GLY A 88 4.20 2.12 25.03
C GLY A 88 3.66 1.74 23.65
N SER A 89 3.21 2.69 22.83
CA SER A 89 2.87 2.43 21.43
C SER A 89 4.10 1.92 20.68
N PRO A 90 3.96 0.90 19.81
CA PRO A 90 5.08 0.40 19.02
C PRO A 90 5.50 1.43 17.97
N ASP A 91 6.68 1.25 17.38
CA ASP A 91 7.22 2.15 16.37
C ASP A 91 6.27 2.32 15.16
N PRO A 92 6.30 3.45 14.44
CA PRO A 92 5.42 3.73 13.30
C PRO A 92 5.32 2.60 12.26
N HIS A 93 6.46 1.99 11.91
CA HIS A 93 6.51 0.91 10.93
C HIS A 93 5.85 -0.38 11.44
N ILE A 94 5.91 -0.64 12.75
CA ILE A 94 5.22 -1.77 13.39
C ILE A 94 3.72 -1.53 13.47
N GLN A 95 3.29 -0.29 13.76
CA GLN A 95 1.87 0.08 13.73
C GLN A 95 1.25 -0.13 12.35
N LEU A 96 1.98 0.25 11.29
CA LEU A 96 1.54 0.00 9.90
C LEU A 96 1.46 -1.49 9.58
N LEU A 97 2.48 -2.27 9.95
CA LEU A 97 2.47 -3.72 9.76
C LEU A 97 1.29 -4.37 10.50
N GLY A 98 0.98 -3.91 11.72
CA GLY A 98 -0.19 -4.34 12.49
C GLY A 98 -1.52 -4.01 11.80
N ALA A 99 -1.56 -2.93 11.01
CA ALA A 99 -2.71 -2.57 10.19
C ALA A 99 -2.75 -3.26 8.81
N GLY A 100 -1.84 -4.22 8.55
CA GLY A 100 -1.76 -4.92 7.27
C GLY A 100 -1.13 -4.10 6.14
N LEU A 101 -0.37 -3.06 6.49
CA LEU A 101 0.30 -2.14 5.58
C LEU A 101 1.81 -2.35 5.64
N PHE A 102 2.42 -2.58 4.49
CA PHE A 102 3.85 -2.73 4.33
C PHE A 102 4.47 -1.45 3.77
N LEU A 103 5.47 -0.89 4.44
CA LEU A 103 6.15 0.32 3.98
C LEU A 103 6.98 0.07 2.71
N ALA A 104 6.87 0.99 1.77
CA ALA A 104 7.67 0.98 0.54
C ALA A 104 9.16 1.19 0.81
N SER A 105 9.47 2.07 1.73
CA SER A 105 10.83 2.45 2.11
C SER A 105 10.82 3.13 3.47
N THR A 106 11.93 3.02 4.19
CA THR A 106 12.18 3.80 5.41
C THR A 106 12.50 5.27 5.11
N ALA A 107 12.93 5.60 3.89
CA ALA A 107 13.25 6.98 3.47
C ALA A 107 12.02 7.78 3.01
N CYS A 108 10.99 7.09 2.49
CA CYS A 108 9.73 7.69 2.06
C CYS A 108 8.57 6.98 2.79
N PRO A 109 8.25 7.37 4.04
CA PRO A 109 7.20 6.73 4.83
C PRO A 109 5.79 6.98 4.28
N SER A 110 5.64 7.75 3.21
CA SER A 110 4.37 8.15 2.62
C SER A 110 3.75 7.13 1.68
N THR A 111 4.47 6.06 1.28
CA THR A 111 3.89 4.99 0.43
C THR A 111 3.85 3.66 1.18
N VAL A 112 2.67 3.04 1.18
CA VAL A 112 2.44 1.70 1.72
C VAL A 112 1.74 0.81 0.70
N PHE A 113 2.00 -0.48 0.81
CA PHE A 113 1.34 -1.53 0.05
C PHE A 113 0.53 -2.39 1.02
N THR A 114 -0.71 -2.71 0.68
CA THR A 114 -1.49 -3.67 1.46
C THR A 114 -0.91 -5.07 1.29
N PHE A 115 -1.01 -5.92 2.31
CA PHE A 115 -0.62 -7.33 2.16
C PHE A 115 -1.38 -8.00 1.02
N LYS A 116 -2.62 -7.58 0.79
CA LYS A 116 -3.48 -8.07 -0.29
C LYS A 116 -2.89 -7.81 -1.68
N VAL A 117 -2.41 -6.59 -1.98
CA VAL A 117 -1.82 -6.30 -3.30
C VAL A 117 -0.49 -7.02 -3.51
N LEU A 118 0.27 -7.24 -2.43
CA LEU A 118 1.53 -7.98 -2.51
C LEU A 118 1.29 -9.46 -2.77
N ASP A 119 0.30 -10.06 -2.10
CA ASP A 119 -0.12 -11.43 -2.37
C ASP A 119 -0.69 -11.57 -3.78
N ASP A 120 -1.60 -10.69 -4.18
CA ASP A 120 -2.20 -10.67 -5.52
C ASP A 120 -1.13 -10.56 -6.62
N PHE A 121 -0.14 -9.67 -6.45
CA PHE A 121 0.98 -9.57 -7.38
C PHE A 121 1.80 -10.87 -7.46
N LEU A 122 2.12 -11.50 -6.33
CA LEU A 122 2.87 -12.77 -6.34
C LEU A 122 2.10 -13.89 -7.04
N TRP A 123 0.78 -13.96 -6.85
CA TRP A 123 -0.08 -14.90 -7.56
C TRP A 123 -0.15 -14.60 -9.06
N ASP A 124 -0.40 -13.34 -9.47
CA ASP A 124 -0.45 -12.94 -10.89
C ASP A 124 0.91 -13.16 -11.58
N ASN A 125 2.01 -13.00 -10.86
CA ASN A 125 3.35 -13.26 -11.39
C ASN A 125 3.62 -14.76 -11.57
N MET A 126 3.17 -15.60 -10.63
CA MET A 126 3.36 -17.05 -10.66
C MET A 126 2.44 -17.75 -11.64
N GLU A 127 1.13 -17.49 -11.57
CA GLU A 127 0.10 -18.20 -12.33
C GLU A 127 0.02 -17.70 -13.77
N CYS A 128 -0.02 -16.38 -13.95
CA CYS A 128 -0.25 -15.76 -15.26
C CYS A 128 1.05 -15.32 -15.95
N GLY A 129 2.22 -15.47 -15.30
CA GLY A 129 3.49 -14.95 -15.81
C GLY A 129 3.49 -13.43 -16.00
N THR A 130 2.64 -12.71 -15.26
CA THR A 130 2.44 -11.28 -15.46
C THR A 130 3.70 -10.52 -15.08
N ALA A 131 4.27 -9.80 -16.04
CA ALA A 131 5.38 -8.88 -15.78
C ALA A 131 4.92 -7.75 -14.82
N ALA A 132 5.76 -7.38 -13.87
CA ALA A 132 5.44 -6.36 -12.87
C ALA A 132 4.95 -5.03 -13.47
N MET A 133 5.53 -4.60 -14.62
CA MET A 133 5.06 -3.41 -15.35
C MET A 133 3.60 -3.54 -15.81
N LYS A 134 3.20 -4.72 -16.30
CA LYS A 134 1.81 -4.97 -16.75
C LYS A 134 0.87 -4.99 -15.56
N TYR A 135 1.27 -5.62 -14.46
CA TYR A 135 0.50 -5.63 -13.22
C TYR A 135 0.28 -4.21 -12.67
N PHE A 136 1.35 -3.41 -12.59
CA PHE A 136 1.22 -2.03 -12.12
C PHE A 136 0.41 -1.16 -13.10
N SER A 137 0.52 -1.40 -14.40
CA SER A 137 -0.34 -0.76 -15.41
C SER A 137 -1.82 -1.11 -15.23
N LYS A 138 -2.13 -2.36 -14.84
CA LYS A 138 -3.49 -2.80 -14.45
C LYS A 138 -3.95 -1.99 -13.22
N LEU A 139 -3.14 -1.85 -12.18
CA LEU A 139 -3.49 -1.01 -11.01
C LEU A 139 -3.76 0.45 -11.39
N LYS A 140 -2.95 1.05 -12.27
CA LYS A 140 -3.20 2.41 -12.76
C LYS A 140 -4.56 2.52 -13.46
N ARG A 141 -4.93 1.54 -14.29
CA ARG A 141 -6.24 1.53 -14.97
C ARG A 141 -7.42 1.26 -14.04
N ILE A 142 -7.24 0.43 -13.02
CA ILE A 142 -8.24 0.22 -11.97
C ILE A 142 -8.46 1.54 -11.20
N THR A 143 -7.39 2.28 -10.93
CA THR A 143 -7.45 3.57 -10.22
C THR A 143 -8.16 4.64 -11.05
N SER A 144 -7.77 4.81 -12.31
CA SER A 144 -8.45 5.67 -13.27
C SER A 144 -8.30 5.08 -14.66
N ASN A 145 -9.41 4.64 -15.23
CA ASN A 145 -9.42 4.10 -16.59
C ASN A 145 -9.26 5.21 -17.64
N VAL A 146 -9.72 6.41 -17.33
CA VAL A 146 -9.69 7.57 -18.24
C VAL A 146 -8.29 8.19 -18.28
N PHE A 147 -7.63 8.33 -17.12
CA PHE A 147 -6.33 8.98 -17.00
C PHE A 147 -5.28 8.13 -16.25
N PRO A 148 -4.95 6.92 -16.74
CA PRO A 148 -4.02 6.02 -16.04
C PRO A 148 -2.61 6.60 -15.92
N HIS A 149 -2.22 7.50 -16.83
CA HIS A 149 -0.93 8.18 -16.81
C HIS A 149 -0.82 9.25 -15.71
N LEU A 150 -1.95 9.72 -15.17
CA LEU A 150 -2.00 10.66 -14.04
C LEU A 150 -2.03 9.95 -12.69
N VAL A 151 -1.98 8.62 -12.65
CA VAL A 151 -1.85 7.86 -11.41
C VAL A 151 -0.39 7.85 -10.99
N LEU A 152 -0.13 8.06 -9.69
CA LEU A 152 1.23 8.11 -9.15
C LEU A 152 1.98 6.81 -9.47
N ASP A 153 3.19 6.95 -10.02
CA ASP A 153 4.01 5.80 -10.37
C ASP A 153 4.79 5.29 -9.16
N GLN A 154 4.42 4.11 -8.68
CA GLN A 154 5.04 3.41 -7.55
C GLN A 154 5.58 2.04 -8.00
N TYR A 155 5.88 1.89 -9.29
CA TYR A 155 6.35 0.64 -9.87
C TYR A 155 7.68 0.16 -9.25
N ARG A 156 8.63 1.09 -9.04
CA ARG A 156 9.94 0.72 -8.49
C ARG A 156 9.75 0.18 -7.09
N GLU A 157 8.99 0.88 -6.28
CA GLU A 157 8.60 0.56 -4.91
C GLU A 157 7.91 -0.80 -4.86
N LEU A 158 7.00 -1.10 -5.79
CA LEU A 158 6.40 -2.42 -5.91
C LEU A 158 7.46 -3.52 -6.09
N LEU A 159 8.47 -3.32 -6.96
CA LEU A 159 9.53 -4.31 -7.16
C LEU A 159 10.34 -4.57 -5.88
N TRP A 160 10.67 -3.50 -5.15
CA TRP A 160 11.42 -3.59 -3.89
C TRP A 160 10.61 -4.32 -2.81
N VAL A 161 9.36 -3.90 -2.62
CA VAL A 161 8.48 -4.46 -1.61
C VAL A 161 8.11 -5.90 -1.93
N ALA A 162 7.80 -6.23 -3.19
CA ALA A 162 7.44 -7.59 -3.57
C ALA A 162 8.58 -8.59 -3.33
N ARG A 163 9.84 -8.19 -3.57
CA ARG A 163 11.00 -9.03 -3.26
C ARG A 163 11.12 -9.26 -1.76
N SER A 164 11.01 -8.19 -0.96
CA SER A 164 11.07 -8.26 0.50
C SER A 164 9.93 -9.12 1.06
N TRP A 165 8.72 -8.96 0.52
CA TRP A 165 7.54 -9.73 0.87
C TRP A 165 7.70 -11.22 0.57
N ARG A 166 8.27 -11.57 -0.60
CA ARG A 166 8.57 -12.97 -0.94
C ARG A 166 9.53 -13.61 0.06
N VAL A 167 10.57 -12.88 0.47
CA VAL A 167 11.51 -13.36 1.51
C VAL A 167 10.80 -13.56 2.84
N LEU A 168 9.95 -12.60 3.26
CA LEU A 168 9.18 -12.73 4.50
C LEU A 168 8.21 -13.92 4.49
N LYS A 169 7.55 -14.18 3.35
CA LYS A 169 6.70 -15.36 3.17
C LYS A 169 7.51 -16.65 3.29
N LEU A 170 8.68 -16.71 2.65
CA LEU A 170 9.58 -17.87 2.75
C LEU A 170 10.06 -18.12 4.18
N LEU A 171 10.47 -17.06 4.90
CA LEU A 171 10.84 -17.15 6.32
C LEU A 171 9.68 -17.69 7.16
N LYS A 172 8.48 -17.14 6.96
CA LYS A 172 7.27 -17.59 7.66
C LYS A 172 6.94 -19.05 7.37
N TRP A 173 6.98 -19.48 6.11
CA TRP A 173 6.63 -20.84 5.71
C TRP A 173 7.62 -21.90 6.19
N ASN A 174 8.90 -21.54 6.33
CA ASN A 174 9.94 -22.44 6.82
C ASN A 174 10.18 -22.32 8.34
N GLY A 175 9.34 -21.57 9.07
CA GLY A 175 9.38 -21.50 10.53
C GLY A 175 10.45 -20.55 11.11
N PHE A 176 11.12 -19.75 10.29
CA PHE A 176 12.14 -18.78 10.72
C PHE A 176 11.55 -17.45 11.20
N GLY A 177 10.24 -17.36 11.43
CA GLY A 177 9.59 -16.13 11.89
C GLY A 177 9.93 -15.75 13.34
N HIS A 178 10.21 -16.73 14.19
CA HIS A 178 10.54 -16.55 15.61
C HIS A 178 11.92 -17.07 15.97
N ASP A 179 12.64 -17.63 14.99
CA ASP A 179 13.95 -18.19 15.23
C ASP A 179 15.01 -17.09 15.13
N PRO A 180 15.79 -16.83 16.19
CA PRO A 180 16.84 -15.82 16.14
C PRO A 180 18.04 -16.29 15.30
N ARG A 181 18.11 -17.57 14.90
CA ARG A 181 19.23 -18.09 14.11
C ARG A 181 19.21 -17.48 12.70
N PRO A 182 20.39 -17.17 12.12
CA PRO A 182 20.47 -16.82 10.72
C PRO A 182 20.10 -18.01 9.85
N VAL A 183 19.40 -17.74 8.75
CA VAL A 183 19.02 -18.75 7.75
C VAL A 183 20.27 -19.26 7.02
N GLY A 184 20.47 -20.57 7.02
CA GLY A 184 21.53 -21.24 6.28
C GLY A 184 21.25 -21.36 4.77
N PRO A 185 22.28 -21.66 3.95
CA PRO A 185 22.10 -21.88 2.52
C PRO A 185 21.12 -23.03 2.24
N GLY A 186 20.10 -22.76 1.42
CA GLY A 186 19.13 -23.78 1.02
C GLY A 186 17.97 -24.01 1.98
N GLU A 187 17.96 -23.40 3.18
CA GLU A 187 16.92 -23.65 4.19
C GLU A 187 15.55 -23.00 3.89
N LEU A 188 15.49 -22.09 2.91
CA LEU A 188 14.24 -21.44 2.49
C LEU A 188 13.64 -22.02 1.20
N VAL A 189 14.31 -22.97 0.57
CA VAL A 189 13.87 -23.53 -0.71
C VAL A 189 13.40 -24.97 -0.50
N LEU A 190 12.33 -25.34 -1.21
CA LEU A 190 11.91 -26.73 -1.28
C LEU A 190 12.93 -27.51 -2.12
N ILE A 191 13.28 -28.69 -1.63
CA ILE A 191 14.10 -29.63 -2.39
C ILE A 191 13.31 -30.02 -3.65
N CYS A 192 13.87 -29.73 -4.82
CA CYS A 192 13.27 -30.15 -6.09
C CYS A 192 13.67 -31.62 -6.36
N PRO A 193 12.73 -32.58 -6.32
CA PRO A 193 13.05 -33.99 -6.56
C PRO A 193 13.46 -34.29 -8.01
N ALA A 194 13.14 -33.40 -8.94
CA ALA A 194 13.53 -33.52 -10.36
C ALA A 194 14.93 -32.96 -10.66
N CYS A 195 15.48 -32.11 -9.80
CA CYS A 195 16.84 -31.59 -9.99
C CYS A 195 17.87 -32.68 -9.65
N PRO A 196 18.94 -32.84 -10.45
CA PRO A 196 19.98 -33.82 -10.18
C PRO A 196 20.76 -33.46 -8.91
N GLN A 197 20.79 -34.38 -7.97
CA GLN A 197 21.37 -34.30 -6.64
C GLN A 197 22.30 -35.48 -6.45
N LYS A 198 23.60 -35.17 -6.35
CA LYS A 198 24.64 -36.16 -6.15
C LYS A 198 24.34 -37.00 -4.90
N GLY A 199 24.14 -38.30 -5.08
CA GLY A 199 23.86 -39.23 -3.98
C GLY A 199 22.37 -39.36 -3.57
N VAL A 200 21.44 -38.74 -4.30
CA VAL A 200 19.99 -38.94 -4.12
C VAL A 200 19.35 -39.49 -5.39
N ASN A 201 19.54 -38.81 -6.53
CA ASN A 201 18.94 -39.16 -7.82
C ASN A 201 19.92 -39.00 -9.01
N LEU A 202 21.22 -38.99 -8.70
CA LEU A 202 22.35 -39.13 -9.64
C LEU A 202 23.17 -40.37 -9.26
#